data_AF-A0A4Q4SNB3-F1
#
_entry.id   AF-A0A4Q4SNB3-F1
#
_cell.length_a   1.000
_cell.length_b   1.000
_cell.length_c   1.000
_cell.angle_alpha   90.00
_cell.angle_beta   90.00
_cell.angle_gamma   90.00
#
_symmetry.space_group_name_H-M   'P 1'
#
loop_
_entity.id
_entity.type
_entity.pdbx_description
1 polymer ?
#
loop_
_entity_poly.entity_id
_entity_poly.type
_entity_poly.pdbx_seq_one_letter_code
_entity_poly.pdbx_strand_id
1 'polypeptide(L)'
;MSRPLGPTTATAFDSLPIELNKAIVHELDNDKDIANYRLICHSTNDAIDADRLSFWRAKYREKYDFKDGLNNLQLCRVYQRRSKQLRRGIKYPFFHGIRQGERQVVNMLKDMINESFQGATTVDEHGRLRCKNHAHILDFILRSRLLNTDRRAPDTPPGALKHIDDGLAAVKLMCSQFVFNIEGLEHNIFAFEESQHTVYLSASAAPLFNYDHTKLNLGWMLHAMSFFRHHMMNENAQTLFDRIEGLDATQKPSAWREQLKIGVQPLSKYWKGTYSFLDNSEVQKLRRQGPGKQVYIDKNVDEGKIQSLELVFAEDSVLPDGRRLPWPSVFEDRLRSLTNDTGKQGITTQGRSLARSTASSIQFEGKGEDLDDEYMALGWLNILPPQGGIPGWQRITFMKHFTQDYNNLNEDNLWAYEGVVLPGGRIILGRWWFASEQGHRNLEYNGPFILWAVDEPDMEDNDSDNCSDEGL
;
A
#
# COMPACT_ATOMS: atom_id res chain seq x y z
N MET A 1 -72.54 21.36 14.93
CA MET A 1 -71.46 20.37 14.75
C MET A 1 -70.51 20.91 13.71
N SER A 2 -69.39 21.46 14.17
CA SER A 2 -68.38 22.13 13.36
C SER A 2 -67.57 21.08 12.59
N ARG A 3 -67.40 21.27 11.28
CA ARG A 3 -66.46 20.49 10.47
C ARG A 3 -65.07 20.58 11.11
N PRO A 4 -64.28 19.49 11.14
CA PRO A 4 -62.89 19.59 11.54
C PRO A 4 -62.19 20.52 10.55
N LEU A 5 -61.56 21.58 11.08
CA LEU A 5 -60.59 22.37 10.32
C LEU A 5 -59.51 21.41 9.84
N GLY A 6 -59.39 21.26 8.52
CA GLY A 6 -58.23 20.59 7.93
C GLY A 6 -56.94 21.30 8.36
N PRO A 7 -55.80 20.61 8.33
CA PRO A 7 -54.53 21.18 8.78
C PRO A 7 -54.29 22.52 8.09
N THR A 8 -54.10 23.58 8.89
CA THR A 8 -53.81 24.93 8.43
C THR A 8 -52.57 24.92 7.55
N THR A 9 -52.65 25.59 6.40
CA THR A 9 -51.62 25.78 5.36
C THR A 9 -50.40 26.61 5.80
N ALA A 10 -49.92 26.40 7.02
CA ALA A 10 -48.59 26.81 7.45
C ALA A 10 -47.68 25.60 7.24
N THR A 11 -47.30 25.30 5.99
CA THR A 11 -46.28 24.28 5.71
C THR A 11 -44.96 24.75 6.30
N ALA A 12 -44.56 24.11 7.40
CA ALA A 12 -43.50 24.58 8.29
C ALA A 12 -42.16 24.87 7.59
N PHE A 13 -41.79 24.12 6.55
CA PHE A 13 -40.52 24.33 5.84
C PHE A 13 -40.55 25.45 4.79
N ASP A 14 -41.72 25.75 4.20
CA ASP A 14 -41.86 26.79 3.17
C ASP A 14 -41.72 28.21 3.74
N SER A 15 -41.92 28.37 5.06
CA SER A 15 -41.79 29.65 5.75
C SER A 15 -40.42 29.87 6.39
N LEU A 16 -39.55 28.85 6.41
CA LEU A 16 -38.21 28.98 6.98
C LEU A 16 -37.25 29.68 6.00
N PRO A 17 -36.39 30.59 6.48
CA PRO A 17 -35.25 31.08 5.72
C PRO A 17 -34.40 29.94 5.15
N ILE A 18 -33.78 30.17 3.99
CA ILE A 18 -32.97 29.16 3.30
C ILE A 18 -31.81 28.67 4.18
N GLU A 19 -31.27 29.52 5.04
CA GLU A 19 -30.20 29.19 5.99
C GLU A 19 -30.65 28.16 7.03
N LEU A 20 -31.88 28.28 7.55
CA LEU A 20 -32.44 27.32 8.50
C LEU A 20 -32.75 25.99 7.81
N ASN A 21 -33.35 26.04 6.61
CA ASN A 21 -33.56 24.83 5.81
C ASN A 21 -32.23 24.12 5.48
N LYS A 22 -31.14 24.88 5.23
CA LYS A 22 -29.78 24.35 5.05
C LYS A 22 -29.23 23.71 6.33
N ALA A 23 -29.38 24.37 7.48
CA ALA A 23 -28.95 23.81 8.76
C ALA A 23 -29.65 22.48 9.04
N ILE A 24 -30.97 22.42 8.81
CA ILE A 24 -31.76 21.18 8.99
C ILE A 24 -31.26 20.04 8.10
N VAL A 25 -31.04 20.28 6.80
CA VAL A 25 -30.55 19.23 5.89
C VAL A 25 -29.11 18.81 6.20
N HIS A 26 -28.29 19.67 6.82
CA HIS A 26 -26.93 19.31 7.23
C HIS A 26 -26.90 18.23 8.32
N GLU A 27 -27.89 18.24 9.22
CA GLU A 27 -28.09 17.22 10.26
C GLU A 27 -28.59 15.87 9.73
N LEU A 28 -28.86 15.75 8.43
CA LEU A 28 -29.24 14.46 7.83
C LEU A 28 -28.00 13.63 7.49
N ASP A 29 -27.90 12.46 8.12
CA ASP A 29 -26.75 11.56 8.00
C ASP A 29 -26.68 10.81 6.66
N ASN A 30 -27.84 10.50 6.07
CA ASN A 30 -27.90 9.61 4.91
C ASN A 30 -28.40 10.30 3.62
N ASP A 31 -27.83 9.88 2.50
CA ASP A 31 -28.13 10.44 1.17
C ASP A 31 -29.59 10.24 0.74
N LYS A 32 -30.29 9.23 1.29
CA LYS A 32 -31.69 8.95 0.97
C LYS A 32 -32.59 10.02 1.59
N ASP A 33 -32.33 10.40 2.83
CA ASP A 33 -33.10 11.40 3.55
C ASP A 33 -32.82 12.80 3.03
N ILE A 34 -31.58 13.11 2.62
CA ILE A 34 -31.27 14.34 1.88
C ILE A 34 -32.09 14.39 0.58
N ALA A 35 -32.17 13.29 -0.16
CA ALA A 35 -32.96 13.22 -1.40
C ALA A 35 -34.47 13.34 -1.14
N ASN A 36 -34.99 12.76 -0.06
CA ASN A 36 -36.39 12.91 0.34
C ASN A 36 -36.69 14.35 0.78
N TYR A 37 -35.82 14.94 1.59
CA TYR A 37 -35.93 16.33 2.05
C TYR A 37 -36.00 17.31 0.88
N ARG A 38 -35.15 17.11 -0.13
CA ARG A 38 -35.13 17.86 -1.40
C ARG A 38 -36.47 17.86 -2.14
N LEU A 39 -37.31 16.85 -1.91
CA LEU A 39 -38.59 16.64 -2.61
C LEU A 39 -39.81 17.07 -1.79
N ILE A 40 -39.64 17.55 -0.56
CA ILE A 40 -40.76 17.97 0.31
C ILE A 40 -41.48 19.19 -0.27
N CYS A 41 -40.75 20.27 -0.56
CA CYS A 41 -41.31 21.51 -1.11
C CYS A 41 -40.25 22.34 -1.85
N HIS A 42 -40.63 23.51 -2.35
CA HIS A 42 -39.71 24.38 -3.08
C HIS A 42 -38.59 24.93 -2.18
N SER A 43 -38.89 25.34 -0.94
CA SER A 43 -37.89 25.92 -0.04
C SER A 43 -36.83 24.89 0.41
N THR A 44 -37.22 23.62 0.62
CA THR A 44 -36.26 22.56 0.90
C THR A 44 -35.43 22.16 -0.33
N ASN A 45 -36.02 22.25 -1.52
CA ASN A 45 -35.30 22.08 -2.78
C ASN A 45 -34.22 23.17 -2.95
N ASP A 46 -34.61 24.44 -2.79
CA ASP A 46 -33.72 25.59 -2.91
C ASP A 46 -32.59 25.55 -1.88
N ALA A 47 -32.86 25.07 -0.66
CA ALA A 47 -31.81 24.89 0.34
C ALA A 47 -30.65 23.98 -0.12
N ILE A 48 -30.94 22.96 -0.94
CA ILE A 48 -29.95 22.00 -1.43
C ILE A 48 -29.34 22.46 -2.77
N ASP A 49 -30.18 22.93 -3.70
CA ASP A 49 -29.78 23.16 -5.10
C ASP A 49 -29.64 24.63 -5.51
N ALA A 50 -30.25 25.56 -4.79
CA ALA A 50 -30.09 26.99 -5.05
C ALA A 50 -28.78 27.51 -4.42
N ASP A 51 -28.64 28.84 -4.34
CA ASP A 51 -27.45 29.52 -3.79
C ASP A 51 -26.13 28.97 -4.33
N ARG A 52 -26.07 28.83 -5.66
CA ARG A 52 -24.90 28.32 -6.39
C ARG A 52 -24.40 26.97 -5.86
N LEU A 53 -25.29 26.09 -5.39
CA LEU A 53 -24.97 24.76 -4.88
C LEU A 53 -24.03 24.79 -3.65
N SER A 54 -24.13 25.83 -2.80
CA SER A 54 -23.26 26.01 -1.63
C SER A 54 -23.40 24.88 -0.60
N PHE A 55 -24.58 24.26 -0.48
CA PHE A 55 -24.82 23.07 0.33
C PHE A 55 -23.90 21.90 -0.07
N TRP A 56 -23.83 21.59 -1.37
CA TRP A 56 -23.00 20.48 -1.87
C TRP A 56 -21.51 20.70 -1.60
N ARG A 57 -21.04 21.95 -1.65
CA ARG A 57 -19.66 22.29 -1.24
C ARG A 57 -19.44 21.96 0.23
N ALA A 58 -20.33 22.41 1.12
CA ALA A 58 -20.21 22.16 2.55
C ALA A 58 -20.26 20.64 2.85
N LYS A 59 -21.27 19.93 2.33
CA LYS A 59 -21.44 18.49 2.57
C LYS A 59 -20.30 17.65 1.99
N TYR A 60 -19.72 18.05 0.85
CA TYR A 60 -18.55 17.37 0.30
C TYR A 60 -17.32 17.53 1.18
N ARG A 61 -17.04 18.76 1.66
CA ARG A 61 -15.91 19.05 2.57
C ARG A 61 -16.05 18.38 3.93
N GLU A 62 -17.28 18.20 4.38
CA GLU A 62 -17.61 17.45 5.59
C GLU A 62 -17.24 15.97 5.43
N LYS A 63 -17.57 15.37 4.27
CA LYS A 63 -17.51 13.92 4.05
C LYS A 63 -16.22 13.39 3.44
N TYR A 64 -15.55 14.13 2.56
CA TYR A 64 -14.39 13.65 1.80
C TYR A 64 -13.20 14.61 1.90
N ASP A 65 -12.00 14.06 1.73
CA ASP A 65 -10.84 14.89 1.39
C ASP A 65 -10.95 15.29 -0.08
N PHE A 66 -10.36 16.44 -0.42
CA PHE A 66 -10.50 16.98 -1.75
C PHE A 66 -9.37 17.90 -2.13
N LYS A 67 -9.14 17.97 -3.44
CA LYS A 67 -8.26 18.98 -4.03
C LYS A 67 -9.00 20.29 -4.24
N ASP A 68 -8.41 21.40 -3.82
CA ASP A 68 -8.93 22.73 -4.15
C ASP A 68 -8.99 22.99 -5.66
N GLY A 69 -9.93 23.84 -6.07
CA GLY A 69 -10.10 24.27 -7.47
C GLY A 69 -11.34 23.73 -8.18
N LEU A 70 -12.12 22.83 -7.56
CA LEU A 70 -13.42 22.40 -8.09
C LEU A 70 -14.53 23.41 -7.75
N ASN A 71 -15.38 23.73 -8.72
CA ASN A 71 -16.58 24.53 -8.48
C ASN A 71 -17.71 23.70 -7.83
N ASN A 72 -18.71 24.36 -7.26
CA ASN A 72 -19.78 23.69 -6.50
C ASN A 72 -20.58 22.67 -7.34
N LEU A 73 -20.77 22.91 -8.64
CA LEU A 73 -21.44 21.97 -9.54
C LEU A 73 -20.59 20.70 -9.74
N GLN A 74 -19.28 20.84 -9.86
CA GLN A 74 -18.36 19.71 -9.93
C GLN A 74 -18.36 18.93 -8.61
N LEU A 75 -18.30 19.62 -7.46
CA LEU A 75 -18.36 18.98 -6.13
C LEU A 75 -19.65 18.19 -5.95
N CYS A 76 -20.80 18.75 -6.32
CA CYS A 76 -22.09 18.06 -6.33
C CYS A 76 -22.03 16.76 -7.17
N ARG A 77 -21.52 16.84 -8.41
CA ARG A 77 -21.40 15.68 -9.30
C ARG A 77 -20.46 14.61 -8.75
N VAL A 78 -19.33 15.00 -8.17
CA VAL A 78 -18.36 14.06 -7.58
C VAL A 78 -18.95 13.42 -6.33
N TYR A 79 -19.60 14.19 -5.45
CA TYR A 79 -20.32 13.67 -4.28
C TYR A 79 -21.30 12.56 -4.67
N GLN A 80 -22.24 12.88 -5.56
CA GLN A 80 -23.30 11.95 -5.97
C GLN A 80 -22.72 10.71 -6.64
N ARG A 81 -21.67 10.88 -7.44
CA ARG A 81 -20.97 9.78 -8.11
C ARG A 81 -20.29 8.85 -7.09
N ARG A 82 -19.51 9.40 -6.15
CA ARG A 82 -18.84 8.64 -5.07
C ARG A 82 -19.86 7.87 -4.24
N SER A 83 -20.88 8.56 -3.73
CA SER A 83 -21.96 7.94 -2.96
C SER A 83 -22.65 6.78 -3.71
N LYS A 84 -22.90 6.95 -5.02
CA LYS A 84 -23.48 5.87 -5.84
C LYS A 84 -22.51 4.71 -6.02
N GLN A 85 -21.24 4.98 -6.26
CA GLN A 85 -20.21 3.98 -6.53
C GLN A 85 -19.82 3.20 -5.28
N LEU A 86 -19.65 3.84 -4.12
CA LEU A 86 -19.43 3.16 -2.83
C LEU A 86 -20.57 2.19 -2.53
N ARG A 87 -21.82 2.61 -2.72
CA ARG A 87 -23.00 1.77 -2.45
C ARG A 87 -23.21 0.62 -3.43
N ARG A 88 -23.02 0.87 -4.73
CA ARG A 88 -23.27 -0.16 -5.78
C ARG A 88 -22.06 -1.04 -6.02
N GLY A 89 -20.86 -0.51 -5.75
CA GLY A 89 -19.58 -1.14 -6.04
C GLY A 89 -19.30 -2.39 -5.22
N ILE A 90 -19.88 -2.48 -4.01
CA ILE A 90 -19.73 -3.64 -3.13
C ILE A 90 -20.14 -4.98 -3.79
N LYS A 91 -21.00 -4.93 -4.81
CA LYS A 91 -21.51 -6.12 -5.52
C LYS A 91 -20.57 -6.63 -6.61
N TYR A 92 -19.54 -5.86 -6.98
CA TYR A 92 -18.61 -6.29 -8.03
C TYR A 92 -17.58 -7.29 -7.47
N PRO A 93 -17.16 -8.28 -8.29
CA PRO A 93 -16.21 -9.30 -7.84
C PRO A 93 -14.73 -8.88 -7.96
N PHE A 94 -14.42 -7.78 -8.66
CA PHE A 94 -13.07 -7.25 -8.80
C PHE A 94 -12.01 -8.23 -9.34
N PHE A 95 -12.36 -9.04 -10.36
CA PHE A 95 -11.42 -10.00 -10.94
C PHE A 95 -10.43 -9.36 -11.93
N HIS A 96 -10.92 -8.52 -12.83
CA HIS A 96 -10.10 -8.01 -13.94
C HIS A 96 -10.10 -6.48 -14.08
N GLY A 97 -11.09 -5.75 -13.54
CA GLY A 97 -11.17 -4.29 -13.66
C GLY A 97 -11.72 -3.79 -15.00
N ILE A 98 -12.07 -4.70 -15.92
CA ILE A 98 -12.39 -4.34 -17.32
C ILE A 98 -13.84 -3.87 -17.48
N ARG A 99 -14.79 -4.36 -16.66
CA ARG A 99 -16.21 -4.00 -16.78
C ARG A 99 -16.41 -2.51 -16.49
N GLN A 100 -17.23 -1.82 -17.28
CA GLN A 100 -17.40 -0.36 -17.16
C GLN A 100 -17.77 0.09 -15.75
N GLY A 101 -18.71 -0.59 -15.09
CA GLY A 101 -19.12 -0.28 -13.72
C GLY A 101 -18.02 -0.53 -12.68
N GLU A 102 -17.24 -1.59 -12.84
CA GLU A 102 -16.09 -1.92 -12.00
C GLU A 102 -14.99 -0.86 -12.16
N ARG A 103 -14.64 -0.52 -13.41
CA ARG A 103 -13.67 0.54 -13.74
C ARG A 103 -14.06 1.90 -13.19
N GLN A 104 -15.36 2.21 -13.16
CA GLN A 104 -15.88 3.43 -12.55
C GLN A 104 -15.63 3.47 -11.04
N VAL A 105 -15.79 2.34 -10.35
CA VAL A 105 -15.50 2.22 -8.90
C VAL A 105 -13.99 2.29 -8.66
N VAL A 106 -13.19 1.58 -9.47
CA VAL A 106 -11.72 1.61 -9.38
C VAL A 106 -11.18 3.03 -9.54
N ASN A 107 -11.65 3.77 -10.56
CA ASN A 107 -11.24 5.16 -10.76
C ASN A 107 -11.63 6.06 -9.59
N MET A 108 -12.81 5.83 -8.99
CA MET A 108 -13.23 6.59 -7.81
C MET A 108 -12.36 6.30 -6.59
N LEU A 109 -12.04 5.04 -6.32
CA LEU A 109 -11.14 4.66 -5.23
C LEU A 109 -9.74 5.23 -5.45
N LYS A 110 -9.22 5.17 -6.68
CA LYS A 110 -7.96 5.81 -7.07
C LYS A 110 -7.97 7.32 -6.80
N ASP A 111 -9.05 8.01 -7.18
CA ASP A 111 -9.18 9.45 -6.92
C ASP A 111 -9.18 9.72 -5.40
N MET A 112 -9.89 8.91 -4.61
CA MET A 112 -9.90 9.03 -3.13
C MET A 112 -8.53 8.77 -2.50
N ILE A 113 -7.78 7.79 -3.01
CA ILE A 113 -6.41 7.50 -2.58
C ILE A 113 -5.52 8.72 -2.86
N ASN A 114 -5.54 9.24 -4.09
CA ASN A 114 -4.72 10.38 -4.50
C ASN A 114 -5.09 11.67 -3.74
N GLU A 115 -6.35 11.85 -3.38
CA GLU A 115 -6.87 13.00 -2.62
C GLU A 115 -6.71 12.85 -1.09
N SER A 116 -6.31 11.68 -0.60
CA SER A 116 -6.12 11.45 0.83
C SER A 116 -5.11 12.46 1.39
N PHE A 117 -5.40 12.98 2.59
CA PHE A 117 -4.59 14.02 3.27
C PHE A 117 -4.54 15.39 2.59
N GLN A 118 -5.40 15.67 1.60
CA GLN A 118 -5.57 17.02 1.03
C GLN A 118 -6.61 17.86 1.78
N GLY A 119 -7.23 17.31 2.82
CA GLY A 119 -8.20 17.97 3.69
C GLY A 119 -7.75 18.02 5.15
N ALA A 120 -8.70 18.26 6.06
CA ALA A 120 -8.44 18.21 7.49
C ALA A 120 -8.10 16.77 7.93
N THR A 121 -7.04 16.63 8.72
CA THR A 121 -6.58 15.35 9.27
C THR A 121 -7.00 15.20 10.72
N THR A 122 -7.11 13.95 11.16
CA THR A 122 -7.31 13.59 12.56
C THR A 122 -6.18 12.68 13.00
N VAL A 123 -6.03 12.51 14.31
CA VAL A 123 -5.04 11.60 14.91
C VAL A 123 -5.82 10.49 15.60
N ASP A 124 -5.44 9.23 15.40
CA ASP A 124 -6.03 8.10 16.13
C ASP A 124 -5.44 7.95 17.53
N GLU A 125 -5.96 7.00 18.31
CA GLU A 125 -5.54 6.75 19.70
C GLU A 125 -4.06 6.40 19.86
N HIS A 126 -3.39 5.99 18.77
CA HIS A 126 -1.97 5.64 18.73
C HIS A 126 -1.12 6.75 18.09
N GLY A 127 -1.63 7.97 17.95
CA GLY A 127 -0.87 9.08 17.38
C GLY A 127 -0.77 9.06 15.84
N ARG A 128 -1.48 8.16 15.14
CA ARG A 128 -1.35 8.01 13.69
C ARG A 128 -2.31 8.95 12.96
N LEU A 129 -1.81 9.64 11.93
CA LEU A 129 -2.65 10.51 11.11
C LEU A 129 -3.66 9.69 10.28
N ARG A 130 -4.91 10.16 10.31
CA ARG A 130 -6.05 9.64 9.54
C ARG A 130 -6.66 10.77 8.71
N CYS A 131 -7.30 10.37 7.62
CA CYS A 131 -8.01 11.30 6.73
C CYS A 131 -9.41 10.77 6.41
N LYS A 132 -10.28 11.64 5.89
CA LYS A 132 -11.69 11.27 5.67
C LYS A 132 -11.84 10.19 4.61
N ASN A 133 -10.99 10.22 3.59
CA ASN A 133 -11.03 9.23 2.52
C ASN A 133 -10.65 7.83 3.01
N HIS A 134 -9.78 7.70 4.02
CA HIS A 134 -9.48 6.39 4.64
C HIS A 134 -10.73 5.73 5.21
N ALA A 135 -11.58 6.46 5.94
CA ALA A 135 -12.78 5.91 6.56
C ALA A 135 -13.74 5.28 5.51
N HIS A 136 -13.94 5.95 4.38
CA HIS A 136 -14.77 5.42 3.29
C HIS A 136 -14.13 4.24 2.57
N ILE A 137 -12.80 4.25 2.39
CA ILE A 137 -12.07 3.13 1.78
C ILE A 137 -12.17 1.89 2.68
N LEU A 138 -12.00 2.06 4.00
CA LEU A 138 -12.14 1.00 5.00
C LEU A 138 -13.55 0.39 5.00
N ASP A 139 -14.61 1.21 5.07
CA ASP A 139 -15.99 0.74 4.96
C ASP A 139 -16.22 -0.03 3.66
N PHE A 140 -15.68 0.48 2.54
CA PHE A 140 -15.80 -0.19 1.25
C PHE A 140 -15.08 -1.54 1.23
N ILE A 141 -13.87 -1.64 1.81
CA ILE A 141 -13.12 -2.90 1.91
C ILE A 141 -13.93 -3.94 2.67
N LEU A 142 -14.45 -3.60 3.86
CA LEU A 142 -15.22 -4.50 4.72
C LEU A 142 -16.49 -5.05 4.05
N ARG A 143 -17.13 -4.24 3.21
CA ARG A 143 -18.44 -4.56 2.63
C ARG A 143 -18.36 -5.11 1.22
N SER A 144 -17.19 -5.11 0.59
CA SER A 144 -16.99 -5.50 -0.81
C SER A 144 -16.13 -6.75 -0.95
N ARG A 145 -15.99 -7.23 -2.20
CA ARG A 145 -15.08 -8.32 -2.57
C ARG A 145 -13.75 -7.80 -3.14
N LEU A 146 -13.36 -6.57 -2.81
CA LEU A 146 -12.16 -5.96 -3.39
C LEU A 146 -10.89 -6.73 -3.04
N LEU A 147 -10.77 -7.16 -1.77
CA LEU A 147 -9.62 -7.89 -1.23
C LEU A 147 -9.91 -9.36 -0.89
N ASN A 148 -11.19 -9.75 -0.79
CA ASN A 148 -11.62 -11.12 -0.45
C ASN A 148 -12.40 -11.72 -1.61
N THR A 149 -11.68 -12.36 -2.53
CA THR A 149 -12.27 -13.18 -3.59
C THR A 149 -12.56 -14.58 -3.06
N ASP A 150 -13.77 -15.08 -3.29
CA ASP A 150 -14.25 -16.40 -2.84
C ASP A 150 -14.12 -17.49 -3.91
N ARG A 151 -13.58 -17.15 -5.09
CA ARG A 151 -13.43 -18.05 -6.24
C ARG A 151 -12.43 -17.52 -7.25
N ARG A 152 -11.96 -18.40 -8.14
CA ARG A 152 -11.13 -18.05 -9.29
C ARG A 152 -11.86 -17.10 -10.25
N ALA A 153 -11.09 -16.26 -10.93
CA ALA A 153 -11.61 -15.44 -12.01
C ALA A 153 -12.22 -16.35 -13.11
N PRO A 154 -13.39 -16.00 -13.68
CA PRO A 154 -13.96 -16.73 -14.80
C PRO A 154 -12.96 -16.80 -15.97
N ASP A 155 -12.98 -17.89 -16.72
CA ASP A 155 -12.14 -17.99 -17.90
C ASP A 155 -12.42 -16.86 -18.89
N THR A 156 -11.34 -16.24 -19.36
CA THR A 156 -11.42 -15.25 -20.42
C THR A 156 -11.69 -15.97 -21.75
N PRO A 157 -12.44 -15.34 -22.68
CA PRO A 157 -12.63 -15.90 -24.01
C PRO A 157 -11.29 -16.22 -24.68
N PRO A 158 -11.22 -17.23 -25.57
CA PRO A 158 -10.00 -17.57 -26.30
C PRO A 158 -9.43 -16.32 -26.99
N GLY A 159 -8.16 -15.98 -26.69
CA GLY A 159 -7.47 -14.81 -27.23
C GLY A 159 -7.52 -13.53 -26.36
N ALA A 160 -8.32 -13.50 -25.29
CA ALA A 160 -8.29 -12.41 -24.32
C ALA A 160 -7.22 -12.68 -23.24
N LEU A 161 -6.28 -11.75 -23.08
CA LEU A 161 -5.25 -11.80 -22.05
C LEU A 161 -5.90 -11.93 -20.65
N LYS A 162 -5.49 -12.94 -19.88
CA LYS A 162 -5.80 -13.08 -18.44
C LYS A 162 -5.03 -12.01 -17.64
N HIS A 163 -5.35 -10.75 -17.86
CA HIS A 163 -4.67 -9.61 -17.27
C HIS A 163 -5.62 -8.88 -16.31
N ILE A 164 -5.12 -8.54 -15.13
CA ILE A 164 -5.78 -7.62 -14.20
C ILE A 164 -5.40 -6.21 -14.65
N ASP A 165 -6.38 -5.33 -14.84
CA ASP A 165 -6.16 -3.92 -15.13
C ASP A 165 -5.19 -3.31 -14.09
N ASP A 166 -4.15 -2.61 -14.58
CA ASP A 166 -3.12 -2.01 -13.72
C ASP A 166 -3.73 -1.04 -12.68
N GLY A 167 -4.82 -0.33 -13.04
CA GLY A 167 -5.53 0.55 -12.12
C GLY A 167 -6.22 -0.22 -10.99
N LEU A 168 -6.87 -1.34 -11.31
CA LEU A 168 -7.44 -2.22 -10.29
C LEU A 168 -6.35 -2.81 -9.40
N ALA A 169 -5.26 -3.30 -9.98
CA ALA A 169 -4.20 -3.94 -9.22
C ALA A 169 -3.51 -2.94 -8.26
N ALA A 170 -3.23 -1.72 -8.73
CA ALA A 170 -2.70 -0.65 -7.89
C ALA A 170 -3.67 -0.27 -6.75
N VAL A 171 -4.98 -0.11 -7.04
CA VAL A 171 -5.99 0.17 -6.02
C VAL A 171 -6.08 -0.95 -4.98
N LYS A 172 -6.03 -2.22 -5.40
CA LYS A 172 -6.01 -3.36 -4.48
C LYS A 172 -4.77 -3.32 -3.58
N LEU A 173 -3.59 -3.03 -4.11
CA LEU A 173 -2.35 -2.91 -3.32
C LEU A 173 -2.42 -1.77 -2.30
N MET A 174 -2.97 -0.63 -2.68
CA MET A 174 -3.19 0.48 -1.74
C MET A 174 -4.19 0.10 -0.65
N CYS A 175 -5.31 -0.51 -1.02
CA CYS A 175 -6.31 -0.96 -0.06
C CYS A 175 -5.78 -2.06 0.87
N SER A 176 -4.88 -2.93 0.38
CA SER A 176 -4.31 -3.98 1.19
C SER A 176 -3.41 -3.49 2.32
N GLN A 177 -2.92 -2.25 2.29
CA GLN A 177 -2.16 -1.71 3.42
C GLN A 177 -3.01 -1.58 4.70
N PHE A 178 -4.35 -1.56 4.57
CA PHE A 178 -5.26 -1.49 5.70
C PHE A 178 -5.53 -2.84 6.38
N VAL A 179 -5.19 -3.98 5.76
CA VAL A 179 -5.59 -5.31 6.26
C VAL A 179 -5.00 -5.63 7.63
N PHE A 180 -3.90 -4.99 8.01
CA PHE A 180 -3.20 -5.24 9.27
C PHE A 180 -3.77 -4.47 10.47
N ASN A 181 -4.71 -3.55 10.24
CA ASN A 181 -5.32 -2.73 11.30
C ASN A 181 -6.85 -2.64 11.17
N ILE A 182 -7.48 -3.61 10.51
CA ILE A 182 -8.92 -3.59 10.25
C ILE A 182 -9.59 -4.79 10.91
N GLU A 183 -10.48 -4.53 11.85
CA GLU A 183 -11.26 -5.57 12.51
C GLU A 183 -12.40 -6.06 11.62
N GLY A 184 -12.76 -7.34 11.74
CA GLY A 184 -13.90 -7.94 11.05
C GLY A 184 -13.66 -8.29 9.57
N LEU A 185 -12.45 -8.11 9.04
CA LEU A 185 -12.09 -8.59 7.72
C LEU A 185 -11.71 -10.07 7.77
N GLU A 186 -12.27 -10.89 6.88
CA GLU A 186 -11.87 -12.31 6.78
C GLU A 186 -10.46 -12.42 6.18
N HIS A 187 -9.55 -13.15 6.83
CA HIS A 187 -8.15 -13.31 6.39
C HIS A 187 -7.84 -14.64 5.69
N ASN A 188 -8.85 -15.47 5.45
CA ASN A 188 -8.72 -16.68 4.64
C ASN A 188 -8.46 -16.30 3.18
N ILE A 189 -7.27 -16.62 2.69
CA ILE A 189 -6.90 -16.37 1.30
C ILE A 189 -7.36 -17.56 0.45
N PHE A 190 -8.33 -17.32 -0.42
CA PHE A 190 -8.76 -18.30 -1.41
C PHE A 190 -7.58 -18.67 -2.34
N ALA A 191 -7.40 -19.97 -2.59
CA ALA A 191 -6.34 -20.51 -3.44
C ALA A 191 -4.93 -20.01 -3.04
N PHE A 192 -4.62 -20.03 -1.74
CA PHE A 192 -3.32 -19.60 -1.20
C PHE A 192 -2.13 -20.24 -1.92
N GLU A 193 -2.25 -21.51 -2.34
CA GLU A 193 -1.23 -22.25 -3.07
C GLU A 193 -0.80 -21.57 -4.39
N GLU A 194 -1.66 -20.76 -5.02
CA GLU A 194 -1.31 -19.96 -6.19
C GLU A 194 -0.42 -18.77 -5.83
N SER A 195 -0.65 -18.17 -4.66
CA SER A 195 0.17 -17.08 -4.13
C SER A 195 1.55 -17.61 -3.72
N GLN A 196 1.61 -18.72 -2.97
CA GLN A 196 2.87 -19.39 -2.63
C GLN A 196 3.66 -19.75 -3.90
N HIS A 197 3.02 -20.41 -4.88
CA HIS A 197 3.70 -20.75 -6.13
C HIS A 197 4.27 -19.52 -6.84
N THR A 198 3.50 -18.42 -6.92
CA THR A 198 3.90 -17.22 -7.67
C THR A 198 5.08 -16.49 -7.03
N VAL A 199 5.09 -16.36 -5.70
CA VAL A 199 6.16 -15.62 -5.01
C VAL A 199 7.52 -16.32 -5.11
N TYR A 200 7.52 -17.66 -5.19
CA TYR A 200 8.74 -18.46 -5.38
C TYR A 200 9.13 -18.70 -6.84
N LEU A 201 8.44 -18.12 -7.84
CA LEU A 201 8.92 -18.19 -9.22
C LEU A 201 10.28 -17.49 -9.37
N SER A 202 11.12 -17.98 -10.27
CA SER A 202 12.42 -17.35 -10.56
C SER A 202 12.25 -15.91 -11.07
N ALA A 203 13.26 -15.07 -10.88
CA ALA A 203 13.24 -13.70 -11.41
C ALA A 203 13.13 -13.66 -12.94
N SER A 204 13.55 -14.71 -13.64
CA SER A 204 13.37 -14.84 -15.09
C SER A 204 11.92 -15.18 -15.48
N ALA A 205 11.24 -16.04 -14.71
CA ALA A 205 9.88 -16.47 -14.99
C ALA A 205 8.84 -15.43 -14.56
N ALA A 206 9.09 -14.74 -13.44
CA ALA A 206 8.24 -13.69 -12.90
C ALA A 206 9.11 -12.52 -12.41
N PRO A 207 9.60 -11.66 -13.33
CA PRO A 207 10.36 -10.49 -12.94
C PRO A 207 9.48 -9.49 -12.19
N LEU A 208 10.06 -8.81 -11.18
CA LEU A 208 9.34 -7.80 -10.40
C LEU A 208 9.09 -6.53 -11.22
N PHE A 209 10.04 -6.20 -12.09
CA PHE A 209 9.98 -5.05 -12.97
C PHE A 209 10.18 -5.47 -14.42
N ASN A 210 9.71 -4.65 -15.35
CA ASN A 210 10.08 -4.79 -16.76
C ASN A 210 11.57 -4.42 -16.98
N TYR A 211 12.04 -4.55 -18.22
CA TYR A 211 13.46 -4.44 -18.57
C TYR A 211 14.09 -3.08 -18.25
N ASP A 212 13.34 -1.98 -18.38
CA ASP A 212 13.80 -0.61 -18.05
C ASP A 212 13.50 -0.22 -16.60
N HIS A 213 13.04 -1.19 -15.78
CA HIS A 213 12.56 -1.06 -14.42
C HIS A 213 11.66 0.16 -14.13
N THR A 214 10.79 0.52 -15.08
CA THR A 214 9.81 1.60 -14.91
C THR A 214 8.39 1.08 -14.61
N LYS A 215 8.10 -0.16 -15.00
CA LYS A 215 6.80 -0.80 -14.80
C LYS A 215 6.92 -1.98 -13.86
N LEU A 216 6.07 -1.96 -12.84
CA LEU A 216 5.98 -3.00 -11.82
C LEU A 216 5.07 -4.16 -12.27
N ASN A 217 5.45 -5.37 -11.93
CA ASN A 217 4.59 -6.55 -12.01
C ASN A 217 3.58 -6.54 -10.85
N LEU A 218 2.51 -5.76 -11.02
CA LEU A 218 1.45 -5.60 -10.02
C LEU A 218 0.75 -6.93 -9.67
N GLY A 219 0.69 -7.88 -10.60
CA GLY A 219 0.16 -9.21 -10.35
C GLY A 219 0.98 -9.99 -9.33
N TRP A 220 2.30 -10.01 -9.50
CA TRP A 220 3.21 -10.63 -8.52
C TRP A 220 3.09 -9.96 -7.16
N MET A 221 2.99 -8.62 -7.13
CA MET A 221 2.85 -7.87 -5.87
C MET A 221 1.56 -8.18 -5.12
N LEU A 222 0.45 -8.41 -5.83
CA LEU A 222 -0.81 -8.84 -5.21
C LEU A 222 -0.68 -10.23 -4.59
N HIS A 223 0.04 -11.15 -5.24
CA HIS A 223 0.33 -12.47 -4.68
C HIS A 223 1.24 -12.38 -3.47
N ALA A 224 2.29 -11.55 -3.51
CA ALA A 224 3.17 -11.32 -2.36
C ALA A 224 2.41 -10.73 -1.16
N MET A 225 1.54 -9.75 -1.39
CA MET A 225 0.71 -9.19 -0.33
C MET A 225 -0.29 -10.22 0.23
N SER A 226 -0.90 -11.04 -0.64
CA SER A 226 -1.80 -12.12 -0.20
C SER A 226 -1.06 -13.20 0.58
N PHE A 227 0.18 -13.51 0.18
CA PHE A 227 1.06 -14.46 0.86
C PHE A 227 1.36 -13.99 2.29
N PHE A 228 1.86 -12.76 2.47
CA PHE A 228 2.14 -12.24 3.80
C PHE A 228 0.88 -12.01 4.63
N ARG A 229 -0.23 -11.59 4.02
CA ARG A 229 -1.52 -11.50 4.71
C ARG A 229 -1.96 -12.85 5.28
N HIS A 230 -1.75 -13.95 4.55
CA HIS A 230 -2.03 -15.29 5.06
C HIS A 230 -1.20 -15.58 6.31
N HIS A 231 0.13 -15.42 6.25
CA HIS A 231 0.98 -15.74 7.40
C HIS A 231 0.77 -14.81 8.60
N MET A 232 0.57 -13.52 8.35
CA MET A 232 0.53 -12.49 9.40
C MET A 232 -0.86 -12.31 10.04
N MET A 233 -1.94 -12.65 9.33
CA MET A 233 -3.30 -12.31 9.77
C MET A 233 -4.28 -13.49 9.83
N ASN A 234 -3.90 -14.67 9.34
CA ASN A 234 -4.74 -15.87 9.46
C ASN A 234 -4.30 -16.70 10.66
N GLU A 235 -5.08 -16.67 11.73
CA GLU A 235 -4.88 -17.48 12.95
C GLU A 235 -4.69 -18.98 12.62
N ASN A 236 -5.45 -19.50 11.66
CA ASN A 236 -5.36 -20.92 11.28
C ASN A 236 -4.05 -21.29 10.58
N ALA A 237 -3.28 -20.30 10.10
CA ALA A 237 -1.99 -20.59 9.48
C ALA A 237 -0.93 -20.97 10.52
N GLN A 238 -1.11 -20.59 11.79
CA GLN A 238 -0.18 -20.89 12.91
C GLN A 238 1.30 -20.61 12.55
N THR A 239 1.54 -19.46 11.91
CA THR A 239 2.88 -19.02 11.47
C THR A 239 3.25 -17.69 12.13
N LEU A 240 3.01 -16.55 11.47
CA LEU A 240 3.34 -15.22 12.02
C LEU A 240 2.21 -14.57 12.82
N PHE A 241 1.00 -15.16 12.83
CA PHE A 241 -0.19 -14.55 13.41
C PHE A 241 0.01 -14.11 14.86
N ASP A 242 0.38 -15.03 15.76
CA ASP A 242 0.53 -14.73 17.19
C ASP A 242 1.57 -13.63 17.45
N ARG A 243 2.64 -13.63 16.65
CA ARG A 243 3.72 -12.64 16.74
C ARG A 243 3.24 -11.26 16.29
N ILE A 244 2.50 -11.18 15.19
CA ILE A 244 1.93 -9.92 14.70
C ILE A 244 0.78 -9.43 15.58
N GLU A 245 0.00 -10.34 16.15
CA GLU A 245 -1.06 -10.02 17.10
C GLU A 245 -0.47 -9.38 18.36
N GLY A 246 0.60 -9.95 18.91
CA GLY A 246 1.29 -9.48 20.12
C GLY A 246 2.09 -8.18 19.97
N LEU A 247 2.31 -7.67 18.75
CA LEU A 247 2.95 -6.36 18.56
C LEU A 247 2.02 -5.22 18.98
N ASP A 248 2.60 -4.13 19.48
CA ASP A 248 1.89 -2.87 19.67
C ASP A 248 1.37 -2.30 18.35
N ALA A 249 0.29 -1.52 18.40
CA ALA A 249 -0.36 -0.97 17.21
C ALA A 249 0.55 -0.03 16.37
N THR A 250 1.58 0.56 16.98
CA THR A 250 2.61 1.38 16.32
C THR A 250 3.71 0.54 15.66
N GLN A 251 3.84 -0.72 16.08
CA GLN A 251 4.82 -1.70 15.60
C GLN A 251 4.25 -2.59 14.48
N LYS A 252 2.94 -2.56 14.23
CA LYS A 252 2.28 -3.29 13.13
C LYS A 252 2.43 -2.57 11.78
N PRO A 253 2.35 -3.30 10.65
CA PRO A 253 2.28 -2.67 9.33
C PRO A 253 1.12 -1.67 9.26
N SER A 254 1.32 -0.55 8.58
CA SER A 254 0.30 0.51 8.49
C SER A 254 0.22 1.14 7.11
N ALA A 255 -0.94 1.70 6.80
CA ALA A 255 -1.17 2.42 5.55
C ALA A 255 -0.46 3.79 5.53
N TRP A 256 -0.40 4.40 4.35
CA TRP A 256 0.14 5.75 4.16
C TRP A 256 -0.51 6.79 5.07
N ARG A 257 0.30 7.72 5.61
CA ARG A 257 -0.11 8.72 6.61
C ARG A 257 0.02 10.17 6.15
N GLU A 258 0.41 10.37 4.90
CA GLU A 258 0.61 11.69 4.29
C GLU A 258 0.16 11.70 2.83
N GLN A 259 0.09 12.89 2.24
CA GLN A 259 -0.24 13.03 0.82
C GLN A 259 0.80 12.31 -0.05
N LEU A 260 0.33 11.56 -1.05
CA LEU A 260 1.22 10.88 -1.98
C LEU A 260 1.97 11.89 -2.86
N LYS A 261 3.30 11.75 -2.91
CA LYS A 261 4.19 12.63 -3.65
C LYS A 261 4.73 11.94 -4.91
N ILE A 262 5.07 12.72 -5.93
CA ILE A 262 5.84 12.24 -7.08
C ILE A 262 7.32 12.45 -6.77
N GLY A 263 8.16 11.47 -7.09
CA GLY A 263 9.59 11.53 -6.85
C GLY A 263 10.09 10.40 -5.97
N VAL A 264 11.40 10.35 -5.81
CA VAL A 264 12.07 9.53 -4.80
C VAL A 264 12.14 10.35 -3.49
N GLN A 265 11.89 9.71 -2.36
CA GLN A 265 11.90 10.32 -1.03
C GLN A 265 12.59 9.37 -0.05
N PRO A 266 13.41 9.89 0.88
CA PRO A 266 13.91 9.10 2.00
C PRO A 266 12.75 8.43 2.75
N LEU A 267 13.01 7.23 3.28
CA LEU A 267 12.01 6.46 4.02
C LEU A 267 12.11 6.69 5.53
N SER A 268 11.23 6.04 6.30
CA SER A 268 11.35 5.98 7.76
C SER A 268 12.72 5.42 8.17
N LYS A 269 13.17 5.83 9.36
CA LYS A 269 14.42 5.35 9.95
C LYS A 269 14.31 3.89 10.40
N TYR A 270 13.22 3.52 11.05
CA TYR A 270 13.05 2.20 11.67
C TYR A 270 12.06 1.34 10.90
N TRP A 271 12.42 0.07 10.74
CA TRP A 271 11.69 -0.94 10.02
C TRP A 271 11.68 -2.25 10.80
N LYS A 272 10.55 -2.93 10.74
CA LYS A 272 10.45 -4.35 11.04
C LYS A 272 10.22 -5.11 9.75
N GLY A 273 10.50 -6.39 9.74
CA GLY A 273 10.28 -7.17 8.54
C GLY A 273 10.42 -8.66 8.76
N THR A 274 10.10 -9.39 7.70
CA THR A 274 10.34 -10.83 7.63
C THR A 274 10.52 -11.22 6.18
N TYR A 275 11.06 -12.40 5.98
CA TYR A 275 11.21 -13.04 4.69
C TYR A 275 10.80 -14.50 4.81
N SER A 276 10.48 -15.13 3.68
CA SER A 276 10.23 -16.55 3.67
C SER A 276 11.14 -17.26 2.69
N PHE A 277 11.47 -18.51 3.01
CA PHE A 277 12.25 -19.39 2.15
C PHE A 277 11.69 -20.81 2.15
N LEU A 278 12.02 -21.55 1.10
CA LEU A 278 11.91 -23.00 1.07
C LEU A 278 13.31 -23.57 0.84
N ASP A 279 13.54 -24.85 1.11
CA ASP A 279 14.80 -25.47 0.71
C ASP A 279 14.91 -25.48 -0.81
N ASN A 280 16.14 -25.46 -1.34
CA ASN A 280 16.36 -25.45 -2.80
C ASN A 280 15.60 -26.60 -3.52
N SER A 281 15.59 -27.80 -2.91
CA SER A 281 14.86 -28.94 -3.46
C SER A 281 13.33 -28.76 -3.48
N GLU A 282 12.78 -28.03 -2.51
CA GLU A 282 11.35 -27.74 -2.39
C GLU A 282 10.94 -26.66 -3.39
N VAL A 283 11.73 -25.59 -3.53
CA VAL A 283 11.53 -24.56 -4.57
C VAL A 283 11.45 -25.20 -5.95
N GLN A 284 12.36 -26.13 -6.27
CA GLN A 284 12.36 -26.83 -7.55
C GLN A 284 11.11 -27.70 -7.74
N LYS A 285 10.66 -28.43 -6.70
CA LYS A 285 9.43 -29.23 -6.75
C LYS A 285 8.20 -28.35 -6.92
N LEU A 286 8.09 -27.26 -6.16
CA LEU A 286 7.01 -26.28 -6.24
C LEU A 286 6.88 -25.69 -7.66
N ARG A 287 8.00 -25.29 -8.28
CA ARG A 287 7.99 -24.76 -9.65
C ARG A 287 7.62 -25.80 -10.70
N ARG A 288 8.06 -27.06 -10.55
CA ARG A 288 7.75 -28.14 -11.48
C ARG A 288 6.30 -28.59 -11.42
N GLN A 289 5.70 -28.60 -10.23
CA GLN A 289 4.32 -29.04 -10.08
C GLN A 289 3.33 -28.03 -10.68
N GLY A 290 3.66 -26.73 -10.70
CA GLY A 290 2.79 -25.66 -11.16
C GLY A 290 1.82 -25.16 -10.07
N PRO A 291 1.00 -24.14 -10.38
CA PRO A 291 0.07 -23.54 -9.41
C PRO A 291 -1.06 -24.50 -9.02
N GLY A 292 -1.62 -24.35 -7.81
CA GLY A 292 -2.88 -25.01 -7.46
C GLY A 292 -2.79 -26.44 -6.89
N LYS A 293 -1.61 -26.94 -6.50
CA LYS A 293 -1.42 -28.36 -6.14
C LYS A 293 -1.15 -28.62 -4.66
N GLN A 294 0.10 -28.42 -4.23
CA GLN A 294 0.54 -28.69 -2.86
C GLN A 294 1.19 -27.43 -2.27
N VAL A 295 0.90 -27.19 -1.00
CA VAL A 295 1.51 -26.13 -0.19
C VAL A 295 2.73 -26.70 0.55
N TYR A 296 3.81 -25.94 0.58
CA TYR A 296 5.03 -26.23 1.35
C TYR A 296 5.04 -25.42 2.66
N ILE A 297 5.85 -25.84 3.64
CA ILE A 297 6.03 -25.07 4.87
C ILE A 297 6.96 -23.90 4.55
N ASP A 298 6.43 -22.70 4.65
CA ASP A 298 7.14 -21.45 4.42
C ASP A 298 8.07 -21.16 5.61
N LYS A 299 9.36 -21.46 5.45
CA LYS A 299 10.34 -21.33 6.53
C LYS A 299 10.58 -19.87 6.90
N ASN A 300 11.11 -19.65 8.11
CA ASN A 300 11.31 -18.35 8.78
C ASN A 300 10.00 -17.69 9.26
N VAL A 301 8.96 -17.68 8.41
CA VAL A 301 7.64 -17.18 8.81
C VAL A 301 6.87 -18.19 9.67
N ASP A 302 7.07 -19.49 9.46
CA ASP A 302 6.54 -20.57 10.31
C ASP A 302 7.09 -20.53 11.74
N GLU A 303 8.34 -20.11 11.92
CA GLU A 303 8.98 -19.91 13.22
C GLU A 303 8.61 -18.57 13.88
N GLY A 304 7.80 -17.75 13.21
CA GLY A 304 7.34 -16.47 13.74
C GLY A 304 8.42 -15.38 13.78
N LYS A 305 9.46 -15.47 12.94
CA LYS A 305 10.63 -14.58 13.01
C LYS A 305 10.38 -13.23 12.37
N ILE A 306 10.71 -12.17 13.12
CA ILE A 306 10.64 -10.77 12.69
C ILE A 306 12.02 -10.15 12.95
N GLN A 307 12.61 -9.58 11.91
CA GLN A 307 13.89 -8.86 11.99
C GLN A 307 13.65 -7.34 12.14
N SER A 308 14.66 -6.65 12.66
CA SER A 308 14.71 -5.19 12.74
C SER A 308 15.68 -4.61 11.70
N LEU A 309 15.42 -3.38 11.25
CA LEU A 309 16.28 -2.68 10.31
C LEU A 309 16.21 -1.16 10.54
N GLU A 310 17.35 -0.56 10.82
CA GLU A 310 17.57 0.89 10.81
C GLU A 310 18.15 1.31 9.46
N LEU A 311 17.61 2.38 8.86
CA LEU A 311 18.08 2.96 7.60
C LEU A 311 18.54 4.41 7.80
N VAL A 312 19.68 4.73 7.18
CA VAL A 312 20.21 6.09 7.11
C VAL A 312 20.42 6.47 5.65
N PHE A 313 19.72 7.51 5.21
CA PHE A 313 19.76 7.99 3.83
C PHE A 313 20.85 9.04 3.63
N ALA A 314 21.58 8.93 2.54
CA ALA A 314 22.63 9.83 2.14
C ALA A 314 22.12 10.92 1.19
N GLU A 315 22.69 12.12 1.31
CA GLU A 315 22.55 13.20 0.34
C GLU A 315 23.84 13.27 -0.49
N ASP A 316 23.75 13.15 -1.82
CA ASP A 316 24.91 13.07 -2.73
C ASP A 316 25.96 12.01 -2.33
N SER A 317 25.47 10.85 -1.87
CA SER A 317 26.25 9.73 -1.33
C SER A 317 27.04 10.07 -0.05
N VAL A 318 26.70 11.15 0.65
CA VAL A 318 27.26 11.53 1.94
C VAL A 318 26.18 11.39 3.03
N LEU A 319 26.51 10.66 4.09
CA LEU A 319 25.64 10.46 5.24
C LEU A 319 25.59 11.72 6.13
N PRO A 320 24.59 11.83 7.02
CA PRO A 320 24.49 12.92 7.98
C PRO A 320 25.72 13.09 8.89
N ASP A 321 26.48 12.01 9.13
CA ASP A 321 27.72 12.01 9.91
C ASP A 321 28.97 12.43 9.11
N GLY A 322 28.81 12.76 7.82
CA GLY A 322 29.88 13.18 6.91
C GLY A 322 30.60 12.03 6.21
N ARG A 323 30.30 10.76 6.52
CA ARG A 323 30.90 9.63 5.80
C ARG A 323 30.33 9.50 4.40
N ARG A 324 31.20 9.23 3.43
CA ARG A 324 30.80 8.92 2.06
C ARG A 324 30.50 7.42 1.92
N LEU A 325 29.33 7.08 1.40
CA LEU A 325 28.97 5.70 1.14
C LEU A 325 29.73 5.14 -0.07
N PRO A 326 30.35 3.95 0.07
CA PRO A 326 30.89 3.24 -1.08
C PRO A 326 29.74 2.66 -1.93
N TRP A 327 30.03 2.27 -3.16
CA TRP A 327 29.16 1.39 -3.94
C TRP A 327 30.00 0.34 -4.65
N PRO A 328 30.18 -0.86 -4.05
CA PRO A 328 31.00 -1.91 -4.64
C PRO A 328 30.48 -2.36 -6.00
N SER A 329 31.37 -2.56 -6.98
CA SER A 329 30.98 -3.01 -8.33
C SER A 329 30.24 -4.34 -8.32
N VAL A 330 30.62 -5.25 -7.41
CA VAL A 330 29.95 -6.53 -7.21
C VAL A 330 28.49 -6.36 -6.79
N PHE A 331 28.13 -5.30 -6.06
CA PHE A 331 26.72 -5.03 -5.73
C PHE A 331 25.96 -4.56 -6.97
N GLU A 332 26.54 -3.65 -7.76
CA GLU A 332 25.92 -3.18 -9.00
C GLU A 332 25.72 -4.32 -10.02
N ASP A 333 26.71 -5.20 -10.18
CA ASP A 333 26.64 -6.34 -11.10
C ASP A 333 25.47 -7.28 -10.74
N ARG A 334 25.11 -7.37 -9.46
CA ARG A 334 24.06 -8.25 -8.94
C ARG A 334 22.68 -7.58 -8.89
N LEU A 335 22.61 -6.32 -8.46
CA LEU A 335 21.36 -5.61 -8.20
C LEU A 335 20.89 -4.73 -9.35
N ARG A 336 21.82 -4.25 -10.19
CA ARG A 336 21.56 -3.24 -11.24
C ARG A 336 20.77 -2.08 -10.67
N SER A 337 21.30 -1.45 -9.63
CA SER A 337 20.58 -0.43 -8.87
C SER A 337 20.44 0.87 -9.66
N LEU A 338 21.41 1.21 -10.50
CA LEU A 338 21.53 2.51 -11.16
C LEU A 338 21.05 2.53 -12.62
N THR A 339 20.48 1.43 -13.13
CA THR A 339 19.98 1.35 -14.52
C THR A 339 18.79 2.28 -14.80
N ASN A 340 18.13 2.81 -13.76
CA ASN A 340 16.99 3.71 -13.85
C ASN A 340 17.33 5.19 -13.90
N ASP A 341 18.61 5.55 -13.83
CA ASP A 341 19.04 6.94 -13.85
C ASP A 341 18.84 7.52 -15.27
N THR A 342 17.61 7.97 -15.54
CA THR A 342 17.21 8.66 -16.77
C THR A 342 18.05 9.91 -17.06
N GLY A 343 18.91 10.33 -16.13
CA GLY A 343 19.96 11.34 -16.30
C GLY A 343 21.01 11.03 -17.37
N LYS A 344 21.07 9.80 -17.91
CA LYS A 344 21.99 9.42 -19.00
C LYS A 344 21.35 9.27 -20.40
N GLN A 345 20.11 9.71 -20.61
CA GLN A 345 19.59 9.83 -21.98
C GLN A 345 20.07 11.12 -22.64
N GLY A 346 20.68 10.97 -23.81
CA GLY A 346 21.57 11.93 -24.45
C GLY A 346 21.00 13.32 -24.70
N ILE A 347 21.92 14.27 -24.79
CA ILE A 347 21.74 15.62 -25.31
C ILE A 347 20.92 15.56 -26.61
N THR A 348 19.62 15.84 -26.52
CA THR A 348 18.81 16.20 -27.68
C THR A 348 18.53 17.70 -27.58
N THR A 349 19.27 18.46 -28.37
CA THR A 349 19.02 19.87 -28.61
C THR A 349 17.67 20.04 -29.30
N GLN A 350 16.66 20.52 -28.56
CA GLN A 350 15.63 21.51 -28.95
C GLN A 350 14.34 21.30 -28.12
N GLY A 351 13.96 22.31 -27.33
CA GLY A 351 12.63 22.39 -26.69
C GLY A 351 12.65 23.11 -25.35
N ARG A 352 11.80 24.15 -25.21
CA ARG A 352 11.66 25.03 -24.03
C ARG A 352 11.66 24.26 -22.70
N SER A 353 12.44 24.76 -21.74
CA SER A 353 12.66 24.21 -20.41
C SER A 353 11.35 24.05 -19.62
N LEU A 354 10.82 22.83 -19.59
CA LEU A 354 10.15 22.34 -18.38
C LEU A 354 11.25 22.05 -17.35
N ALA A 355 11.09 22.54 -16.12
CA ALA A 355 12.05 22.32 -15.05
C ALA A 355 12.41 20.82 -14.96
N ARG A 356 13.69 20.50 -15.20
CA ARG A 356 14.29 19.20 -14.89
C ARG A 356 14.15 19.01 -13.37
N SER A 357 13.15 18.24 -12.95
CA SER A 357 13.13 17.68 -11.60
C SER A 357 14.26 16.65 -11.52
N THR A 358 15.38 17.04 -10.93
CA THR A 358 16.53 16.22 -10.56
C THR A 358 16.14 15.22 -9.46
N ALA A 359 15.41 14.17 -9.80
CA ALA A 359 15.24 13.06 -8.86
C ALA A 359 16.40 12.07 -9.08
N SER A 360 17.58 12.40 -8.56
CA SER A 360 18.70 11.47 -8.43
C SER A 360 18.30 10.34 -7.48
N SER A 361 18.75 9.12 -7.78
CA SER A 361 18.60 7.99 -6.85
C SER A 361 19.18 8.33 -5.48
N ILE A 362 18.56 7.84 -4.41
CA ILE A 362 19.00 8.09 -3.02
C ILE A 362 19.72 6.86 -2.52
N GLN A 363 20.99 7.00 -2.15
CA GLN A 363 21.76 5.94 -1.53
C GLN A 363 21.46 5.85 -0.03
N PHE A 364 21.53 4.66 0.54
CA PHE A 364 21.39 4.47 1.98
C PHE A 364 22.30 3.36 2.49
N GLU A 365 22.64 3.44 3.77
CA GLU A 365 23.10 2.30 4.56
C GLU A 365 22.01 1.89 5.56
N GLY A 366 22.13 0.67 6.06
CA GLY A 366 21.30 0.19 7.13
C GLY A 366 22.03 -0.80 8.02
N LYS A 367 21.47 -0.98 9.21
CA LYS A 367 21.89 -1.95 10.21
C LYS A 367 20.66 -2.71 10.69
N GLY A 368 20.74 -4.02 10.75
CA GLY A 368 19.62 -4.81 11.23
C GLY A 368 20.10 -6.00 12.03
N GLU A 369 19.14 -6.64 12.68
CA GLU A 369 19.35 -7.83 13.47
C GLU A 369 18.42 -8.91 12.92
N ASP A 370 19.01 -10.03 12.53
CA ASP A 370 18.30 -11.20 12.04
C ASP A 370 18.71 -12.39 12.91
N LEU A 371 17.83 -12.79 13.82
CA LEU A 371 18.14 -13.74 14.89
C LEU A 371 19.24 -13.17 15.79
N ASP A 372 20.34 -13.90 15.95
CA ASP A 372 21.46 -13.51 16.80
C ASP A 372 22.58 -12.81 15.99
N ASP A 373 22.38 -12.59 14.69
CA ASP A 373 23.39 -12.01 13.80
C ASP A 373 23.03 -10.56 13.42
N GLU A 374 23.92 -9.64 13.79
CA GLU A 374 23.91 -8.27 13.24
C GLU A 374 24.31 -8.30 11.76
N TYR A 375 23.56 -7.59 10.93
CA TYR A 375 23.87 -7.43 9.52
C TYR A 375 23.85 -5.97 9.07
N MET A 376 24.59 -5.71 8.00
CA MET A 376 24.62 -4.41 7.33
C MET A 376 23.81 -4.48 6.04
N ALA A 377 23.23 -3.36 5.66
CA ALA A 377 22.57 -3.18 4.37
C ALA A 377 23.17 -1.98 3.65
N LEU A 378 23.38 -2.11 2.34
CA LEU A 378 23.80 -1.00 1.49
C LEU A 378 22.97 -1.01 0.20
N GLY A 379 22.36 0.12 -0.14
CA GLY A 379 21.37 0.12 -1.21
C GLY A 379 21.01 1.48 -1.79
N TRP A 380 20.03 1.43 -2.68
CA TRP A 380 19.51 2.56 -3.43
C TRP A 380 17.99 2.56 -3.46
N LEU A 381 17.43 3.77 -3.38
CA LEU A 381 16.07 4.09 -3.79
C LEU A 381 16.08 4.75 -5.15
N ASN A 382 15.18 4.29 -6.01
CA ASN A 382 15.00 4.82 -7.35
C ASN A 382 13.53 5.26 -7.52
N ILE A 383 13.33 6.35 -8.23
CA ILE A 383 12.00 6.80 -8.62
C ILE A 383 11.32 5.75 -9.51
N LEU A 384 10.01 5.55 -9.30
CA LEU A 384 9.15 4.87 -10.26
C LEU A 384 8.06 5.83 -10.76
N PRO A 385 7.68 5.74 -12.05
CA PRO A 385 6.46 6.38 -12.54
C PRO A 385 5.22 5.92 -11.76
N PRO A 386 4.13 6.73 -11.77
CA PRO A 386 2.86 6.30 -11.19
C PRO A 386 2.36 4.97 -11.77
N GLN A 387 2.09 4.00 -10.90
CA GLN A 387 1.52 2.70 -11.31
C GLN A 387 -0.01 2.76 -11.15
N GLY A 388 -0.77 2.37 -12.18
CA GLY A 388 -2.23 2.45 -12.17
C GLY A 388 -2.79 3.87 -11.99
N GLY A 389 -1.97 4.91 -12.21
CA GLY A 389 -2.33 6.32 -11.98
C GLY A 389 -2.22 6.78 -10.51
N ILE A 390 -1.55 6.01 -9.65
CA ILE A 390 -1.25 6.37 -8.25
C ILE A 390 0.24 6.72 -8.16
N PRO A 391 0.63 7.91 -7.66
CA PRO A 391 2.03 8.32 -7.50
C PRO A 391 2.66 7.74 -6.22
N GLY A 392 3.96 7.93 -6.03
CA GLY A 392 4.66 7.61 -4.78
C GLY A 392 5.32 6.22 -4.70
N TRP A 393 5.33 5.48 -5.81
CA TRP A 393 6.05 4.21 -5.91
C TRP A 393 7.56 4.46 -6.00
N GLN A 394 8.35 3.64 -5.32
CA GLN A 394 9.82 3.70 -5.40
C GLN A 394 10.38 2.28 -5.54
N ARG A 395 11.39 2.09 -6.38
CA ARG A 395 12.14 0.82 -6.43
C ARG A 395 13.22 0.89 -5.36
N ILE A 396 13.34 -0.17 -4.58
CA ILE A 396 14.40 -0.32 -3.58
C ILE A 396 15.24 -1.55 -3.93
N THR A 397 16.55 -1.39 -3.85
CA THR A 397 17.51 -2.49 -3.97
C THR A 397 18.57 -2.36 -2.90
N PHE A 398 18.95 -3.46 -2.25
CA PHE A 398 20.07 -3.45 -1.31
C PHE A 398 20.74 -4.81 -1.21
N MET A 399 22.00 -4.79 -0.78
CA MET A 399 22.73 -5.99 -0.42
C MET A 399 22.77 -6.08 1.11
N LYS A 400 22.39 -7.25 1.65
CA LYS A 400 22.67 -7.64 3.04
C LYS A 400 24.04 -8.34 3.07
N HIS A 401 24.88 -7.90 3.99
CA HIS A 401 26.26 -8.36 4.14
C HIS A 401 26.67 -8.28 5.62
N PHE A 402 27.70 -9.03 6.02
CA PHE A 402 28.13 -9.14 7.43
C PHE A 402 29.52 -8.54 7.64
N THR A 403 30.34 -8.46 6.58
CA THR A 403 31.65 -7.78 6.67
C THR A 403 31.52 -6.26 6.55
N GLN A 404 32.35 -5.54 7.31
CA GLN A 404 32.55 -4.10 7.14
C GLN A 404 33.64 -3.76 6.12
N ASP A 405 34.45 -4.76 5.72
CA ASP A 405 35.53 -4.57 4.74
C ASP A 405 35.01 -4.79 3.31
N TYR A 406 34.63 -3.69 2.67
CA TYR A 406 34.17 -3.69 1.28
C TYR A 406 35.23 -4.16 0.25
N ASN A 407 36.50 -4.30 0.64
CA ASN A 407 37.54 -4.79 -0.27
C ASN A 407 37.56 -6.33 -0.38
N ASN A 408 36.97 -7.04 0.59
CA ASN A 408 36.97 -8.51 0.68
C ASN A 408 35.56 -9.13 0.61
N LEU A 409 34.63 -8.50 -0.11
CA LEU A 409 33.22 -8.94 -0.21
C LEU A 409 33.00 -10.28 -0.91
N ASN A 410 33.98 -10.79 -1.65
CA ASN A 410 33.85 -12.07 -2.36
C ASN A 410 33.83 -13.27 -1.42
N GLU A 411 34.28 -13.09 -0.18
CA GLU A 411 34.27 -14.13 0.87
C GLU A 411 33.05 -13.99 1.80
N ASP A 412 32.20 -12.98 1.59
CA ASP A 412 31.02 -12.72 2.42
C ASP A 412 29.77 -13.48 1.92
N ASN A 413 28.84 -13.74 2.83
CA ASN A 413 27.51 -14.29 2.55
C ASN A 413 26.56 -13.15 2.15
N LEU A 414 26.58 -12.83 0.86
CA LEU A 414 25.82 -11.75 0.25
C LEU A 414 24.40 -12.22 -0.11
N TRP A 415 23.42 -11.46 0.38
CA TRP A 415 22.01 -11.64 0.06
C TRP A 415 21.46 -10.39 -0.59
N ALA A 416 20.99 -10.51 -1.82
CA ALA A 416 20.50 -9.40 -2.61
C ALA A 416 18.98 -9.27 -2.45
N TYR A 417 18.49 -8.04 -2.34
CA TYR A 417 17.08 -7.71 -2.20
C TYR A 417 16.68 -6.73 -3.30
N GLU A 418 15.56 -7.01 -3.98
CA GLU A 418 14.88 -6.07 -4.88
C GLU A 418 13.40 -6.03 -4.52
N GLY A 419 12.86 -4.82 -4.38
CA GLY A 419 11.46 -4.64 -4.05
C GLY A 419 10.92 -3.29 -4.48
N VAL A 420 9.67 -3.08 -4.09
CA VAL A 420 8.95 -1.83 -4.28
C VAL A 420 8.50 -1.28 -2.94
N VAL A 421 8.76 0.00 -2.72
CA VAL A 421 8.15 0.79 -1.67
C VAL A 421 6.75 1.16 -2.15
N LEU A 422 5.72 0.71 -1.42
CA LEU A 422 4.34 1.10 -1.72
C LEU A 422 4.14 2.60 -1.45
N PRO A 423 3.24 3.28 -2.19
CA PRO A 423 2.96 4.69 -1.99
C PRO A 423 2.66 5.02 -0.53
N GLY A 424 3.31 6.08 -0.05
CA GLY A 424 3.30 6.49 1.36
C GLY A 424 4.48 5.98 2.19
N GLY A 425 5.33 5.11 1.65
CA GLY A 425 6.63 4.80 2.27
C GLY A 425 6.56 3.92 3.53
N ARG A 426 5.45 3.22 3.76
CA ARG A 426 5.22 2.44 5.00
C ARG A 426 5.40 0.93 4.85
N ILE A 427 5.38 0.40 3.62
CA ILE A 427 5.53 -1.03 3.35
C ILE A 427 6.43 -1.21 2.13
N ILE A 428 7.36 -2.15 2.24
CA ILE A 428 8.20 -2.65 1.15
C ILE A 428 7.83 -4.12 0.90
N LEU A 429 7.62 -4.47 -0.36
CA LEU A 429 7.42 -5.86 -0.80
C LEU A 429 8.43 -6.19 -1.89
N GLY A 430 9.00 -7.39 -1.83
CA GLY A 430 9.97 -7.78 -2.85
C GLY A 430 10.45 -9.21 -2.74
N ARG A 431 11.55 -9.46 -3.44
CA ARG A 431 12.23 -10.75 -3.52
C ARG A 431 13.67 -10.61 -3.05
N TRP A 432 14.11 -11.56 -2.24
CA TRP A 432 15.52 -11.75 -1.91
C TRP A 432 16.10 -12.91 -2.73
N TRP A 433 17.41 -12.94 -2.99
CA TRP A 433 18.11 -14.09 -3.56
C TRP A 433 19.55 -14.18 -3.07
N PHE A 434 20.11 -15.38 -3.10
CA PHE A 434 21.49 -15.62 -2.72
C PHE A 434 22.46 -15.10 -3.79
N ALA A 435 23.40 -14.23 -3.42
CA ALA A 435 24.22 -13.46 -4.35
C ALA A 435 25.71 -13.83 -4.38
N SER A 436 26.20 -14.66 -3.45
CA SER A 436 27.64 -15.00 -3.35
C SER A 436 28.18 -15.89 -4.46
N GLU A 437 27.40 -16.82 -5.01
CA GLU A 437 27.92 -17.72 -6.06
C GLU A 437 28.08 -17.01 -7.42
N GLN A 438 29.23 -17.23 -8.09
CA GLN A 438 29.50 -16.67 -9.43
C GLN A 438 28.62 -17.35 -10.49
N GLY A 439 27.85 -16.55 -11.22
CA GLY A 439 27.01 -16.98 -12.34
C GLY A 439 25.61 -16.39 -12.28
N HIS A 440 25.07 -16.00 -13.44
CA HIS A 440 23.68 -15.52 -13.60
C HIS A 440 22.60 -16.57 -13.26
N ARG A 441 22.95 -17.68 -12.58
CA ARG A 441 22.10 -18.85 -12.32
C ARG A 441 21.49 -18.90 -10.92
N ASN A 442 21.90 -18.04 -9.98
CA ASN A 442 21.33 -18.06 -8.61
C ASN A 442 20.14 -17.14 -8.36
N LEU A 443 19.63 -16.46 -9.41
CA LEU A 443 18.26 -15.93 -9.38
C LEU A 443 17.20 -17.04 -9.25
N GLU A 444 17.62 -18.31 -9.33
CA GLU A 444 16.77 -19.46 -9.05
C GLU A 444 16.52 -19.68 -7.56
N TYR A 445 17.46 -19.37 -6.65
CA TYR A 445 17.20 -19.51 -5.21
C TYR A 445 16.79 -18.17 -4.62
N ASN A 446 15.48 -18.01 -4.41
CA ASN A 446 14.87 -16.76 -3.99
C ASN A 446 13.61 -17.01 -3.18
N GLY A 447 13.16 -15.98 -2.48
CA GLY A 447 11.90 -15.99 -1.76
C GLY A 447 11.35 -14.56 -1.58
N PRO A 448 10.11 -14.43 -1.09
CA PRO A 448 9.50 -13.14 -0.84
C PRO A 448 10.01 -12.52 0.47
N PHE A 449 9.94 -11.20 0.55
CA PHE A 449 10.09 -10.46 1.80
C PHE A 449 9.06 -9.34 1.92
N ILE A 450 8.78 -8.95 3.15
CA ILE A 450 8.02 -7.76 3.52
C ILE A 450 8.78 -6.99 4.61
N LEU A 451 8.92 -5.69 4.44
CA LEU A 451 9.35 -4.78 5.50
C LEU A 451 8.24 -3.74 5.72
N TRP A 452 8.04 -3.29 6.94
CA TRP A 452 7.13 -2.20 7.26
C TRP A 452 7.77 -1.20 8.21
N ALA A 453 7.47 0.07 7.98
CA ALA A 453 8.00 1.15 8.79
C ALA A 453 7.33 1.15 10.17
N VAL A 454 8.15 1.38 11.20
CA VAL A 454 7.74 1.64 12.57
C VAL A 454 8.25 3.01 12.98
N ASP A 455 7.59 3.64 13.96
CA ASP A 455 7.89 5.03 14.31
C ASP A 455 9.04 5.12 15.31
N GLU A 456 9.15 4.14 16.20
CA GLU A 456 10.20 4.00 17.21
C GLU A 456 10.71 2.55 17.22
N PRO A 457 12.00 2.32 17.55
CA PRO A 457 12.49 0.96 17.76
C PRO A 457 11.79 0.35 18.98
N ASP A 458 11.59 -0.97 18.96
CA ASP A 458 11.15 -1.66 20.18
C ASP A 458 12.26 -1.54 21.23
N MET A 459 11.96 -0.83 22.31
CA MET A 459 12.76 -0.90 23.52
C MET A 459 12.34 -2.22 24.17
N GLU A 460 13.01 -3.33 23.83
CA GLU A 460 12.88 -4.52 24.66
C GLU A 460 13.32 -4.14 26.07
N ASP A 461 12.39 -4.21 27.03
CA ASP A 461 12.70 -4.01 28.44
C ASP A 461 13.80 -5.01 28.81
N ASN A 462 15.02 -4.51 29.05
CA ASN A 462 16.15 -5.23 29.64
C ASN A 462 15.85 -5.58 31.12
N ASP A 463 14.68 -6.16 31.39
CA ASP A 463 14.25 -6.61 32.70
C ASP A 463 14.19 -8.14 32.72
N SER A 464 15.36 -8.78 32.72
CA SER A 464 15.63 -10.00 33.51
C SER A 464 17.03 -10.54 33.24
N ASP A 465 18.02 -10.02 33.97
CA ASP A 465 19.05 -10.84 34.63
C ASP A 465 19.92 -9.96 35.54
N ASN A 466 19.28 -9.45 36.59
CA ASN A 466 19.99 -9.12 37.83
C ASN A 466 19.27 -9.87 38.97
N CYS A 467 19.29 -11.20 38.90
CA CYS A 467 19.09 -11.99 40.11
C CYS A 467 20.35 -11.80 40.96
N SER A 468 20.21 -10.92 41.94
CA SER A 468 21.19 -10.68 42.99
C SER A 468 21.44 -11.99 43.72
N ASP A 469 22.63 -12.53 43.54
CA ASP A 469 23.17 -13.58 44.40
C ASP A 469 23.59 -12.91 45.72
N GLU A 470 22.60 -12.67 46.60
CA GLU A 470 22.82 -12.36 48.00
C GLU A 470 22.14 -13.41 48.88
N GLY A 471 22.94 -14.39 49.30
CA GLY A 471 22.95 -14.85 50.68
C GLY A 471 21.97 -15.97 51.05
N LEU A 472 22.53 -17.19 51.17
CA LEU A 472 22.42 -18.00 52.40
C LEU A 472 23.61 -18.95 52.54
#